data_AF-A0A9D1IWL4-F1
#
_entry.id   AF-A0A9D1IWL4-F1
#
_cell.length_a   1.000
_cell.length_b   1.000
_cell.length_c   1.000
_cell.angle_alpha   90.00
_cell.angle_beta   90.00
_cell.angle_gamma   90.00
#
_symmetry.space_group_name_H-M   'P 1'
#
loop_
_entity.id
_entity.type
_entity.pdbx_description
1 polymer ?
#
loop_
_entity_poly.entity_id
_entity_poly.type
_entity_poly.pdbx_seq_one_letter_code
_entity_poly.pdbx_strand_id
1 'polypeptide(L)' 'MEEEYMISGYCRCTDQARTVLLEWTGDGWESDCGYPDCTFQGECPVAARLREIEAGTER' A
#
# COMPACT_ATOMS: atom_id res chain seq x y z
N MET A 1 -8.17 -5.51 17.11
CA MET A 1 -8.78 -4.35 16.45
C MET A 1 -8.49 -4.58 14.98
N GLU A 2 -9.52 -4.66 14.15
CA GLU A 2 -9.36 -4.78 12.70
C GLU A 2 -8.95 -3.39 12.21
N GLU A 3 -7.71 -3.26 11.73
CA GLU A 3 -7.16 -1.99 11.24
C GLU A 3 -7.05 -2.09 9.73
N GLU A 4 -7.63 -1.13 9.02
CA GLU A 4 -7.66 -1.10 7.56
C GLU A 4 -7.45 0.31 7.02
N TYR A 5 -6.79 0.40 5.86
CA TYR A 5 -6.54 1.64 5.16
C TYR A 5 -6.88 1.51 3.67
N MET A 6 -7.52 2.55 3.13
CA MET A 6 -7.79 2.70 1.70
C MET A 6 -6.83 3.72 1.11
N ILE A 7 -5.91 3.25 0.26
CA ILE A 7 -4.84 4.05 -0.31
C ILE A 7 -5.10 4.22 -1.80
N SER A 8 -5.28 5.45 -2.25
CA SER A 8 -5.51 5.73 -3.68
C SER A 8 -4.33 6.47 -4.30
N GLY A 9 -3.97 6.08 -5.52
CA GLY A 9 -2.88 6.71 -6.27
C GLY A 9 -2.84 6.26 -7.72
N TYR A 10 -2.13 7.02 -8.56
CA TYR A 10 -1.85 6.61 -9.93
C TYR A 10 -0.86 5.43 -9.93
N CYS A 11 -1.22 4.35 -10.63
CA CYS A 11 -0.42 3.14 -10.75
C CYS A 11 0.14 3.01 -12.16
N ARG A 12 1.47 3.03 -12.28
CA ARG A 12 2.18 2.95 -13.56
C ARG A 12 2.07 1.57 -14.24
N CYS A 13 1.81 0.50 -13.48
CA CYS A 13 1.55 -0.83 -14.07
C CYS A 13 0.26 -0.86 -14.90
N THR A 14 -0.74 -0.07 -14.51
CA THR A 14 -2.06 -0.04 -15.16
C THR A 14 -2.32 1.26 -15.93
N ASP A 15 -1.39 2.22 -15.86
CA ASP A 15 -1.51 3.56 -16.44
C ASP A 15 -2.83 4.27 -16.06
N GLN A 16 -3.26 4.10 -14.80
CA GLN A 16 -4.51 4.66 -14.30
C GLN A 16 -4.50 4.81 -12.77
N ALA A 17 -5.47 5.55 -12.23
CA ALA A 17 -5.72 5.58 -10.80
C ALA A 17 -6.19 4.21 -10.28
N ARG A 18 -5.70 3.83 -9.09
CA ARG A 18 -6.11 2.61 -8.38
C ARG A 18 -6.30 2.92 -6.90
N THR A 19 -7.27 2.25 -6.28
CA THR A 19 -7.41 2.17 -4.83
C THR A 19 -6.93 0.79 -4.38
N VAL A 20 -6.15 0.78 -3.31
CA VAL A 20 -5.55 -0.40 -2.67
C VAL A 20 -6.08 -0.50 -1.24
N LEU A 21 -6.45 -1.70 -0.83
CA LEU A 21 -6.79 -2.02 0.54
C LEU A 21 -5.54 -2.55 1.24
N LEU A 22 -5.26 -2.01 2.42
CA LEU A 22 -4.26 -2.52 3.36
C LEU A 22 -4.99 -2.95 4.64
N GLU A 23 -4.85 -4.21 5.04
CA GLU A 23 -5.55 -4.80 6.18
C GLU A 23 -4.57 -5.45 7.17
N TRP A 24 -4.81 -5.25 8.47
CA TRP A 24 -4.06 -5.92 9.54
C TRP A 24 -4.69 -7.28 9.85
N THR A 25 -3.95 -8.35 9.61
CA THR A 25 -4.44 -9.73 9.78
C THR A 25 -4.23 -10.30 11.18
N GLY A 26 -3.56 -9.56 12.07
CA GLY A 26 -3.11 -10.05 13.37
C GLY A 26 -1.63 -10.44 13.40
N ASP A 27 -1.12 -10.95 12.27
CA ASP A 27 0.27 -11.39 12.10
C ASP A 27 1.09 -10.44 11.21
N GLY A 28 0.43 -9.54 10.48
CA GLY A 28 1.08 -8.55 9.64
C GLY A 28 0.08 -7.74 8.81
N TRP A 29 0.63 -6.89 7.96
CA TRP A 29 -0.11 -6.12 6.96
C TRP A 29 -0.22 -6.90 5.65
N GLU A 30 -1.41 -6.98 5.09
CA GLU A 30 -1.66 -7.53 3.76
C GLU A 30 -2.30 -6.49 2.86
N SER A 31 -1.92 -6.48 1.58
CA SER A 31 -2.50 -5.57 0.59
C SER A 31 -2.82 -6.26 -0.73
N ASP A 32 -3.79 -5.73 -1.47
CA ASP A 32 -4.09 -6.18 -2.84
C ASP A 32 -3.13 -5.58 -3.90
N CYS A 33 -2.07 -4.90 -3.46
CA CYS A 33 -1.02 -4.34 -4.29
C CYS A 33 0.16 -5.31 -4.45
N GLY A 34 0.88 -5.22 -5.57
CA GLY A 34 2.11 -5.99 -5.79
C GLY A 34 3.36 -5.42 -5.10
N TYR A 35 3.23 -4.49 -4.17
CA TYR A 35 4.34 -4.06 -3.31
C TYR A 35 4.68 -5.21 -2.33
N PRO A 36 5.96 -5.48 -2.01
CA PRO A 36 7.17 -4.74 -2.40
C PRO A 36 7.78 -5.14 -3.76
N ASP A 37 7.25 -6.15 -4.44
CA ASP A 37 7.87 -6.71 -5.65
C ASP A 37 7.64 -5.89 -6.94
N CYS A 38 6.81 -4.85 -6.87
CA CYS A 38 6.50 -3.98 -8.00
C CYS A 38 7.73 -3.22 -8.49
N THR A 39 8.04 -3.28 -9.79
CA THR A 39 9.18 -2.56 -10.42
C THR A 39 9.14 -1.05 -10.20
N PHE A 40 7.96 -0.45 -10.02
CA PHE A 40 7.79 0.98 -9.80
C PHE A 40 7.74 1.37 -8.31
N GLN A 41 8.00 0.45 -7.37
CA GLN A 41 7.84 0.72 -5.93
C GLN A 41 8.62 1.93 -5.42
N GLY A 42 9.74 2.29 -6.08
CA GLY A 42 10.58 3.41 -5.67
C GLY A 42 9.96 4.79 -5.91
N GLU A 43 9.06 4.90 -6.89
CA GLU A 43 8.37 6.16 -7.28
C GLU A 43 6.84 6.09 -7.09
N CYS A 44 6.31 4.92 -6.72
CA CYS A 44 4.88 4.69 -6.60
C CYS A 44 4.33 5.35 -5.32
N PRO A 45 3.33 6.26 -5.43
CA PRO A 45 2.75 6.91 -4.26
C PRO A 45 2.02 5.92 -3.33
N VAL A 46 1.44 4.85 -3.87
CA VAL A 46 0.82 3.79 -3.05
C VAL A 46 1.87 3.03 -2.24
N ALA A 47 3.00 2.66 -2.86
CA ALA A 47 4.09 1.97 -2.17
C ALA A 47 4.72 2.82 -1.05
N ALA A 48 4.83 4.14 -1.26
CA ALA A 48 5.29 5.06 -0.21
C ALA A 48 4.38 5.03 1.02
N ARG A 49 3.05 5.08 0.81
CA ARG A 49 2.06 5.04 1.90
C ARG A 49 2.02 3.69 2.62
N LEU A 50 2.07 2.58 1.87
CA LEU A 50 2.18 1.24 2.47
C LEU A 50 3.37 1.15 3.43
N ARG A 51 4.54 1.62 2.99
CA ARG A 51 5.76 1.63 3.82
C ARG A 51 5.64 2.52 5.06
N GLU A 52 5.01 3.69 4.95
CA GLU A 52 4.81 4.61 6.07
C GLU A 52 3.95 3.98 7.19
N ILE A 53 2.89 3.28 6.79
CA ILE A 53 1.98 2.55 7.69
C ILE A 53 2.70 1.35 8.31
N GLU A 54 3.37 0.52 7.51
CA GLU A 54 4.16 -0.64 7.99
C GLU A 54 5.23 -0.24 9.00
N ALA A 55 5.86 0.93 8.83
CA ALA A 55 6.86 1.47 9.74
C ALA A 55 6.25 2.12 11.01
N GLY A 56 4.92 2.23 11.11
CA GLY A 56 4.24 2.88 12.23
C GLY A 56 4.51 4.39 12.31
N THR A 57 4.81 5.00 11.16
CA THR A 57 5.18 6.43 11.04
C THR A 57 3.97 7.34 10.96
N GLU A 58 2.79 6.76 10.72
CA GLU A 58 1.49 7.42 10.88
C GLU A 58 0.92 7.00 12.24
N ARG A 59 0.65 7.98 13.11
CA ARG A 59 -0.11 7.82 14.36
C ARG A 59 -1.29 8.77 14.36
#